data_AF-V9D8G0-F1
#
_entry.id   AF-V9D8G0-F1
#
_cell.length_a   1.000
_cell.length_b   1.000
_cell.length_c   1.000
_cell.angle_alpha   90.00
_cell.angle_beta   90.00
_cell.angle_gamma   90.00
#
_symmetry.space_group_name_H-M   'P 1'
#
loop_
_entity.id
_entity.type
_entity.pdbx_description
1 polymer ?
#
loop_
_entity_poly.entity_id
_entity_poly.type
_entity_poly.pdbx_seq_one_letter_code
_entity_poly.pdbx_strand_id
1 'polypeptide(L)'
;MRERAGKAYDQAIAFMRRTYRDAETVLVLDHSLLGVDSKNLTRLGILLRFITCGWKRRLWTYQEGVLARKLLVQFADRAVDIDEFRKTSVSSDEALCLSTLANMSPERVKRVSESEKDKRMETFYTILPIISRQIIFWHGSRLQQVGFRWAPASFLNNSNLYFRDWDHGASAEYNKATLSRSGLSFDCPGILLGKLSAGLQSFLVTTGSDVWYHVSCRQFDGQEGRPFRIVPDQSMPDVSLALLNPTPFREDFTTPGFETRISLIVAIVAEEDGTFIAQTLCPSFVFRKVGIEAELPLVMKTYRFFRTILQEQHTSDGNGDSDSQIDVENAWVLEDKCLMGQYQARGRVAVVEHVQSPGSDHGEYLLWAGTTMLNGRLCLVREGMHNIFEGSEIPSRQRWCLD
;
A
#
# COMPACT_ATOMS: atom_id res chain seq x y z
N MET A 1 25.09 -40.50 -8.66
CA MET A 1 24.76 -40.20 -7.24
C MET A 1 24.12 -38.83 -7.08
N ARG A 2 24.71 -37.74 -7.62
CA ARG A 2 24.11 -36.38 -7.64
C ARG A 2 22.72 -36.29 -8.31
N GLU A 3 22.51 -37.03 -9.40
CA GLU A 3 21.24 -37.02 -10.13
C GLU A 3 20.09 -37.72 -9.39
N ARG A 4 20.39 -38.78 -8.62
CA ARG A 4 19.42 -39.43 -7.72
C ARG A 4 19.07 -38.55 -6.52
N ALA A 5 20.05 -37.79 -6.00
CA ALA A 5 19.82 -36.83 -4.92
C ALA A 5 18.95 -35.64 -5.38
N GLY A 6 19.13 -35.15 -6.61
CA GLY A 6 18.28 -34.12 -7.21
C GLY A 6 16.81 -34.57 -7.35
N LYS A 7 16.58 -35.76 -7.91
CA LYS A 7 15.21 -36.32 -8.03
C LYS A 7 14.53 -36.54 -6.68
N ALA A 8 15.27 -36.99 -5.67
CA ALA A 8 14.74 -37.16 -4.32
C ALA A 8 14.40 -35.81 -3.65
N TYR A 9 15.19 -34.77 -3.91
CA TYR A 9 14.94 -33.41 -3.42
C TYR A 9 13.67 -32.80 -4.04
N ASP A 10 13.51 -32.89 -5.35
CA ASP A 10 12.30 -32.40 -6.05
C ASP A 10 11.04 -33.13 -5.57
N GLN A 11 11.16 -34.44 -5.35
CA GLN A 11 10.07 -35.26 -4.84
C GLN A 11 9.73 -34.93 -3.38
N ALA A 12 10.72 -34.62 -2.54
CA ALA A 12 10.50 -34.15 -1.17
C ALA A 12 9.79 -32.79 -1.12
N ILE A 13 10.17 -31.84 -1.98
CA ILE A 13 9.49 -30.54 -2.11
C ILE A 13 8.04 -30.73 -2.55
N ALA A 14 7.79 -31.59 -3.53
CA ALA A 14 6.44 -31.89 -4.00
C ALA A 14 5.55 -32.51 -2.91
N PHE A 15 6.14 -33.27 -1.97
CA PHE A 15 5.41 -33.88 -0.87
C PHE A 15 5.15 -32.95 0.33
N MET A 16 5.90 -31.86 0.51
CA MET A 16 5.75 -30.98 1.70
C MET A 16 4.30 -30.53 1.95
N ARG A 17 3.59 -30.12 0.89
CA ARG A 17 2.18 -29.69 1.00
C ARG A 17 1.28 -30.79 1.58
N ARG A 18 1.50 -32.04 1.16
CA ARG A 18 0.74 -33.20 1.65
C ARG A 18 1.14 -33.56 3.07
N THR A 19 2.45 -33.56 3.36
CA THR A 19 2.98 -33.87 4.69
C THR A 19 2.40 -32.97 5.77
N TYR A 20 2.36 -31.64 5.55
CA TYR A 20 1.81 -30.73 6.56
C TYR A 20 0.28 -30.71 6.60
N ARG A 21 -0.39 -30.99 5.48
CA ARG A 21 -1.86 -31.13 5.44
C ARG A 21 -2.35 -32.37 6.19
N ASP A 22 -1.65 -33.49 6.00
CA ASP A 22 -2.02 -34.78 6.60
C ASP A 22 -1.50 -34.90 8.05
N ALA A 23 -0.65 -33.97 8.50
CA ALA A 23 -0.13 -33.94 9.85
C ALA A 23 -1.24 -33.65 10.88
N GLU A 24 -1.28 -34.47 11.93
CA GLU A 24 -2.18 -34.26 13.05
C GLU A 24 -1.84 -32.97 13.81
N THR A 25 -0.56 -32.69 13.98
CA THR A 25 -0.03 -31.52 14.67
C THR A 25 1.32 -31.16 14.07
N VAL A 26 1.60 -29.87 13.94
CA VAL A 26 2.92 -29.34 13.61
C VAL A 26 3.49 -28.62 14.82
N LEU A 27 4.71 -29.01 15.22
CA LEU A 27 5.44 -28.38 16.31
C LEU A 27 6.53 -27.47 15.76
N VAL A 28 6.44 -26.19 16.12
CA VAL A 28 7.42 -25.16 15.74
C VAL A 28 8.52 -25.09 16.79
N LEU A 29 9.76 -25.25 16.32
CA LEU A 29 10.97 -25.03 17.11
C LEU A 29 11.68 -23.76 16.61
N ASP A 30 11.71 -22.73 17.46
CA ASP A 30 12.41 -21.49 17.15
C ASP A 30 13.38 -21.12 18.28
N HIS A 31 14.62 -20.82 17.93
CA HIS A 31 15.68 -20.55 18.90
C HIS A 31 15.34 -19.38 19.84
N SER A 32 14.61 -18.36 19.36
CA SER A 32 14.19 -17.22 20.18
C SER A 32 13.10 -17.55 21.21
N LEU A 33 12.43 -18.70 21.06
CA LEU A 33 11.34 -19.16 21.92
C LEU A 33 11.78 -20.28 22.87
N LEU A 34 12.75 -21.10 22.45
CA LEU A 34 13.27 -22.21 23.25
C LEU A 34 14.00 -21.77 24.54
N GLY A 35 14.44 -20.52 24.63
CA GLY A 35 15.03 -19.94 25.84
C GLY A 35 14.03 -19.22 26.75
N VAL A 36 12.73 -19.25 26.42
CA VAL A 36 11.70 -18.44 27.08
C VAL A 36 10.75 -19.33 27.86
N ASP A 37 10.57 -19.07 29.15
CA ASP A 37 9.60 -19.78 29.99
C ASP A 37 8.19 -19.18 29.79
N SER A 38 7.28 -19.96 29.21
CA SER A 38 5.91 -19.54 28.91
C SER A 38 5.06 -19.30 30.15
N LYS A 39 5.39 -19.89 31.31
CA LYS A 39 4.65 -19.69 32.58
C LYS A 39 4.84 -18.29 33.14
N ASN A 40 5.98 -17.66 32.83
CA ASN A 40 6.28 -16.29 33.21
C ASN A 40 5.68 -15.26 32.24
N LEU A 41 4.98 -15.73 31.19
CA LEU A 41 4.37 -14.90 30.18
C LEU A 41 2.86 -14.96 30.24
N THR A 42 2.23 -13.83 29.97
CA THR A 42 0.78 -13.79 29.76
C THR A 42 0.43 -14.47 28.44
N ARG A 43 -0.85 -14.85 28.32
CA ARG A 43 -1.45 -15.40 27.10
C ARG A 43 -1.06 -14.61 25.83
N LEU A 44 -1.10 -13.29 25.93
CA LEU A 44 -0.78 -12.40 24.83
C LEU A 44 0.74 -12.25 24.60
N GLY A 45 1.57 -12.31 25.66
CA GLY A 45 3.03 -12.32 25.54
C GLY A 45 3.55 -13.55 24.78
N ILE A 46 2.89 -14.69 24.93
CA ILE A 46 3.15 -15.90 24.14
C ILE A 46 2.83 -15.65 22.65
N LEU A 47 1.65 -15.10 22.36
CA LEU A 47 1.22 -14.80 20.98
C LEU A 47 2.17 -13.83 20.28
N LEU A 48 2.60 -12.76 20.96
CA LEU A 48 3.50 -11.75 20.38
C LEU A 48 4.88 -12.30 20.04
N ARG A 49 5.46 -13.09 20.95
CA ARG A 49 6.74 -13.75 20.68
C ARG A 49 6.61 -14.74 19.52
N PHE A 50 5.48 -15.44 19.42
CA PHE A 50 5.22 -16.29 18.26
C PHE A 50 5.09 -15.51 16.95
N ILE A 51 4.33 -14.41 16.89
CA ILE A 51 4.15 -13.68 15.62
C ILE A 51 5.43 -12.94 15.17
N THR A 52 6.36 -12.68 16.08
CA THR A 52 7.63 -11.99 15.80
C THR A 52 8.85 -12.92 15.69
N CYS A 53 8.71 -14.21 15.99
CA CYS A 53 9.83 -15.17 16.00
C CYS A 53 10.41 -15.44 14.61
N GLY A 54 11.65 -15.95 14.57
CA GLY A 54 12.37 -16.23 13.33
C GLY A 54 11.67 -17.23 12.40
N TRP A 55 10.93 -18.18 12.96
CA TRP A 55 10.12 -19.15 12.21
C TRP A 55 9.09 -18.44 11.32
N LYS A 56 8.43 -17.38 11.80
CA LYS A 56 7.48 -16.59 10.99
C LYS A 56 8.11 -15.93 9.76
N ARG A 57 9.43 -15.75 9.78
CA ARG A 57 10.24 -15.12 8.72
C ARG A 57 10.68 -16.12 7.64
N ARG A 58 10.34 -17.41 7.74
CA ARG A 58 10.70 -18.42 6.73
C ARG A 58 9.67 -18.45 5.60
N LEU A 59 10.15 -18.57 4.36
CA LEU A 59 9.33 -18.55 3.14
C LEU A 59 8.26 -19.67 3.13
N TRP A 60 8.56 -20.83 3.71
CA TRP A 60 7.69 -22.01 3.72
C TRP A 60 6.74 -22.14 4.93
N THR A 61 6.69 -21.13 5.81
CA THR A 61 5.82 -21.11 7.01
C THR A 61 4.33 -21.29 6.71
N TYR A 62 3.88 -20.94 5.51
CA TYR A 62 2.48 -21.17 5.10
C TYR A 62 2.15 -22.66 5.04
N GLN A 63 3.04 -23.48 4.46
CA GLN A 63 2.81 -24.91 4.37
C GLN A 63 2.89 -25.56 5.75
N GLU A 64 3.82 -25.13 6.60
CA GLU A 64 4.03 -25.68 7.94
C GLU A 64 2.91 -25.30 8.92
N GLY A 65 2.46 -24.04 8.89
CA GLY A 65 1.57 -23.49 9.91
C GLY A 65 0.09 -23.44 9.53
N VAL A 66 -0.23 -23.21 8.26
CA VAL A 66 -1.62 -22.97 7.79
C VAL A 66 -2.28 -24.25 7.31
N LEU A 67 -1.52 -25.20 6.74
CA LEU A 67 -2.06 -26.49 6.30
C LEU A 67 -2.24 -27.48 7.47
N ALA A 68 -1.52 -27.26 8.57
CA ALA A 68 -1.59 -28.12 9.74
C ALA A 68 -2.96 -28.02 10.42
N ARG A 69 -3.52 -29.15 10.84
CA ARG A 69 -4.78 -29.15 11.64
C ARG A 69 -4.60 -28.48 13.01
N LYS A 70 -3.39 -28.54 13.58
CA LYS A 70 -3.05 -27.98 14.89
C LYS A 70 -1.61 -27.48 14.89
N LEU A 71 -1.39 -26.27 15.36
CA LEU A 71 -0.06 -25.64 15.40
C LEU A 71 0.39 -25.38 16.85
N LEU A 72 1.42 -26.09 17.26
CA LEU A 72 2.06 -25.92 18.57
C LEU A 72 3.40 -25.20 18.42
N VAL A 73 3.77 -24.42 19.44
CA VAL A 73 5.05 -23.72 19.49
C VAL A 73 5.78 -24.12 20.76
N GLN A 74 7.02 -24.57 20.62
CA GLN A 74 7.83 -25.00 21.76
C GLN A 74 8.48 -23.80 22.46
N PHE A 75 8.19 -23.66 23.76
CA PHE A 75 8.88 -22.79 24.70
C PHE A 75 9.85 -23.61 25.58
N ALA A 76 10.64 -22.95 26.43
CA ALA A 76 11.59 -23.62 27.33
C ALA A 76 10.90 -24.64 28.25
N ASP A 77 9.67 -24.34 28.67
CA ASP A 77 8.93 -25.13 29.65
C ASP A 77 7.90 -26.09 29.02
N ARG A 78 7.23 -25.70 27.93
CA ARG A 78 6.18 -26.51 27.28
C ARG A 78 5.90 -26.14 25.83
N ALA A 79 5.26 -27.06 25.11
CA ALA A 79 4.59 -26.75 23.85
C ALA A 79 3.26 -26.04 24.11
N VAL A 80 3.01 -24.96 23.38
CA VAL A 80 1.84 -24.10 23.56
C VAL A 80 1.01 -24.04 22.28
N ASP A 81 -0.29 -24.25 22.39
CA ASP A 81 -1.25 -24.17 21.28
C ASP A 81 -1.62 -22.72 20.98
N ILE A 82 -1.19 -22.22 19.83
CA ILE A 82 -1.38 -20.80 19.51
C ILE A 82 -2.85 -20.44 19.25
N ASP A 83 -3.69 -21.40 18.88
CA ASP A 83 -5.11 -21.13 18.64
C ASP A 83 -5.87 -20.76 19.92
N GLU A 84 -5.36 -21.12 21.10
CA GLU A 84 -5.94 -20.75 22.39
C GLU A 84 -5.83 -19.23 22.69
N PHE A 85 -4.92 -18.52 22.03
CA PHE A 85 -4.65 -17.11 22.28
C PHE A 85 -5.37 -16.15 21.32
N ARG A 86 -6.16 -16.69 20.39
CA ARG A 86 -6.96 -15.93 19.41
C ARG A 86 -8.26 -15.34 19.98
N LYS A 87 -8.53 -15.47 21.28
CA LYS A 87 -9.78 -15.04 21.93
C LYS A 87 -9.50 -14.24 23.21
N THR A 88 -9.42 -12.91 23.15
CA THR A 88 -9.55 -12.08 24.35
C THR A 88 -11.03 -11.75 24.57
N SER A 89 -11.58 -12.14 25.72
CA SER A 89 -13.02 -12.18 25.99
C SER A 89 -13.69 -10.82 26.24
N VAL A 90 -12.92 -9.71 26.26
CA VAL A 90 -13.42 -8.35 26.48
C VAL A 90 -12.65 -7.37 25.59
N SER A 91 -13.28 -6.84 24.54
CA SER A 91 -12.65 -5.89 23.59
C SER A 91 -12.18 -4.59 24.26
N SER A 92 -12.85 -4.15 25.34
CA SER A 92 -12.50 -2.93 26.06
C SER A 92 -11.19 -3.00 26.86
N ASP A 93 -10.63 -4.19 27.07
CA ASP A 93 -9.40 -4.39 27.84
C ASP A 93 -8.17 -4.59 26.95
N GLU A 94 -8.35 -4.54 25.63
CA GLU A 94 -7.26 -4.67 24.66
C GLU A 94 -6.16 -3.63 24.91
N ALA A 95 -6.54 -2.36 25.06
CA ALA A 95 -5.60 -1.26 25.34
C ALA A 95 -4.83 -1.47 26.66
N LEU A 96 -5.44 -2.07 27.68
CA LEU A 96 -4.78 -2.37 28.96
C LEU A 96 -3.74 -3.46 28.78
N CYS A 97 -4.12 -4.53 28.08
CA CYS A 97 -3.20 -5.60 27.73
C CYS A 97 -2.03 -5.05 26.90
N LEU A 98 -2.28 -4.26 25.86
CA LEU A 98 -1.24 -3.63 25.05
C LEU A 98 -0.31 -2.73 25.88
N SER A 99 -0.85 -2.02 26.87
CA SER A 99 -0.04 -1.18 27.77
C SER A 99 0.94 -2.01 28.60
N THR A 100 0.49 -3.15 29.15
CA THR A 100 1.38 -4.09 29.85
C THR A 100 2.42 -4.70 28.92
N LEU A 101 2.03 -5.05 27.69
CA LEU A 101 2.93 -5.62 26.69
C LEU A 101 4.02 -4.66 26.22
N ALA A 102 3.68 -3.39 26.06
CA ALA A 102 4.62 -2.33 25.71
C ALA A 102 5.58 -1.97 26.87
N ASN A 103 5.55 -2.75 27.97
CA ASN A 103 6.33 -2.56 29.17
C ASN A 103 6.17 -1.14 29.75
N MET A 104 4.94 -0.61 29.70
CA MET A 104 4.64 0.71 30.23
C MET A 104 4.70 0.72 31.75
N SER A 105 5.02 1.87 32.33
CA SER A 105 5.03 2.03 33.78
C SER A 105 3.61 1.86 34.38
N PRO A 106 3.48 1.44 35.65
CA PRO A 106 2.19 1.29 36.29
C PRO A 106 1.31 2.54 36.23
N GLU A 107 1.90 3.74 36.29
CA GLU A 107 1.19 5.02 36.18
C GLU A 107 0.56 5.20 34.80
N ARG A 108 1.26 4.78 33.74
CA ARG A 108 0.74 4.82 32.36
C ARG A 108 -0.40 3.84 32.17
N VAL A 109 -0.25 2.61 32.65
CA VAL A 109 -1.31 1.59 32.61
C VAL A 109 -2.55 2.05 33.37
N LYS A 110 -2.36 2.66 34.55
CA LYS A 110 -3.43 3.23 35.36
C LYS A 110 -4.21 4.31 34.60
N ARG A 111 -3.53 5.21 33.88
CA ARG A 111 -4.22 6.22 33.04
C ARG A 111 -5.11 5.60 31.97
N VAL A 112 -4.69 4.52 31.32
CA VAL A 112 -5.57 3.79 30.38
C VAL A 112 -6.75 3.19 31.13
N SER A 113 -6.53 2.61 32.31
CA SER A 113 -7.60 1.98 33.10
C SER A 113 -8.66 2.97 33.56
N GLU A 114 -8.26 4.19 33.90
CA GLU A 114 -9.12 5.27 34.38
C GLU A 114 -9.85 6.02 33.25
N SER A 115 -9.41 5.87 32.00
CA SER A 115 -10.10 6.45 30.84
C SER A 115 -11.42 5.74 30.52
N GLU A 116 -12.34 6.47 29.88
CA GLU A 116 -13.61 5.92 29.37
C GLU A 116 -13.34 4.74 28.44
N LYS A 117 -14.18 3.69 28.50
CA LYS A 117 -13.91 2.38 27.87
C LYS A 117 -13.65 2.48 26.36
N ASP A 118 -14.38 3.35 25.68
CA ASP A 118 -14.29 3.66 24.25
C ASP A 118 -13.08 4.57 23.91
N LYS A 119 -12.59 5.34 24.88
CA LYS A 119 -11.40 6.22 24.77
C LYS A 119 -10.08 5.56 25.19
N ARG A 120 -10.11 4.32 25.67
CA ARG A 120 -8.91 3.59 26.11
C ARG A 120 -7.86 3.41 25.02
N MET A 121 -8.28 3.14 23.78
CA MET A 121 -7.34 2.94 22.68
C MET A 121 -6.68 4.26 22.24
N GLU A 122 -7.45 5.36 22.21
CA GLU A 122 -6.90 6.71 22.02
C GLU A 122 -5.87 7.03 23.13
N THR A 123 -6.25 6.79 24.39
CA THR A 123 -5.39 7.01 25.56
C THR A 123 -4.11 6.19 25.46
N PHE A 124 -4.19 4.91 25.08
CA PHE A 124 -3.03 4.05 24.84
C PHE A 124 -2.05 4.67 23.84
N TYR A 125 -2.54 5.16 22.69
CA TYR A 125 -1.67 5.81 21.70
C TYR A 125 -1.03 7.10 22.25
N THR A 126 -1.74 7.90 23.05
CA THR A 126 -1.18 9.15 23.61
C THR A 126 -0.04 8.92 24.61
N ILE A 127 -0.01 7.77 25.27
CA ILE A 127 0.99 7.45 26.30
C ILE A 127 2.08 6.50 25.80
N LEU A 128 2.02 6.08 24.54
CA LEU A 128 3.08 5.27 23.93
C LEU A 128 4.39 6.06 23.91
N PRO A 129 5.50 5.49 24.43
CA PRO A 129 6.80 6.17 24.39
C PRO A 129 7.30 6.42 22.96
N ILE A 130 7.06 5.46 22.06
CA ILE A 130 7.48 5.48 20.66
C ILE A 130 6.35 4.85 19.85
N ILE A 131 5.94 5.51 18.76
CA ILE A 131 5.02 4.97 17.78
C ILE A 131 5.83 4.61 16.55
N SER A 132 5.65 3.40 16.01
CA SER A 132 6.27 3.03 14.75
C SER A 132 5.48 3.64 13.59
N ARG A 133 6.15 4.29 12.63
CA ARG A 133 5.45 4.82 11.43
C ARG A 133 4.80 3.72 10.60
N GLN A 134 5.28 2.48 10.66
CA GLN A 134 4.69 1.34 9.95
C GLN A 134 3.22 1.10 10.30
N ILE A 135 2.78 1.56 11.48
CA ILE A 135 1.39 1.42 11.94
C ILE A 135 0.39 2.04 10.96
N ILE A 136 0.80 3.04 10.17
CA ILE A 136 -0.09 3.67 9.19
C ILE A 136 -0.52 2.70 8.08
N PHE A 137 0.27 1.66 7.81
CA PHE A 137 -0.04 0.65 6.78
C PHE A 137 -0.92 -0.49 7.33
N TRP A 138 -1.40 -0.37 8.56
CA TRP A 138 -2.42 -1.25 9.12
C TRP A 138 -3.69 -1.23 8.27
N HIS A 139 -4.20 -2.40 7.91
CA HIS A 139 -5.37 -2.50 7.04
C HIS A 139 -6.58 -3.15 7.74
N GLY A 140 -6.60 -3.11 9.07
CA GLY A 140 -7.80 -3.41 9.86
C GLY A 140 -8.62 -2.16 10.17
N SER A 141 -9.60 -2.32 11.07
CA SER A 141 -10.40 -1.19 11.55
C SER A 141 -9.53 -0.12 12.19
N ARG A 142 -9.86 1.14 11.94
CA ARG A 142 -9.18 2.32 12.49
C ARG A 142 -10.13 3.14 13.36
N LEU A 143 -9.56 3.90 14.28
CA LEU A 143 -10.34 4.86 15.07
C LEU A 143 -10.98 5.90 14.13
N GLN A 144 -12.13 6.45 14.52
CA GLN A 144 -12.85 7.44 13.70
C GLN A 144 -12.64 8.88 14.19
N GLN A 145 -12.05 9.02 15.38
CA GLN A 145 -11.72 10.28 16.01
C GLN A 145 -10.64 11.02 15.20
N VAL A 146 -10.90 12.29 14.89
CA VAL A 146 -9.92 13.19 14.24
C VAL A 146 -8.63 13.23 15.07
N GLY A 147 -7.48 13.14 14.40
CA GLY A 147 -6.14 13.01 14.96
C GLY A 147 -5.70 11.57 15.23
N PHE A 148 -6.62 10.60 15.11
CA PHE A 148 -6.38 9.17 15.37
C PHE A 148 -6.87 8.25 14.25
N ARG A 149 -7.33 8.77 13.10
CA ARG A 149 -7.86 7.93 12.00
C ARG A 149 -6.78 7.14 11.30
N TRP A 150 -5.51 7.48 11.49
CA TRP A 150 -4.36 6.65 11.16
C TRP A 150 -4.25 5.40 12.05
N ALA A 151 -4.82 5.39 13.26
CA ALA A 151 -4.49 4.41 14.29
C ALA A 151 -5.44 3.18 14.28
N PRO A 152 -4.92 1.96 14.46
CA PRO A 152 -5.72 0.75 14.63
C PRO A 152 -6.72 0.89 15.78
N ALA A 153 -7.99 0.59 15.51
CA ALA A 153 -9.02 0.49 16.55
C ALA A 153 -8.91 -0.82 17.35
N SER A 154 -8.37 -1.87 16.72
CA SER A 154 -8.07 -3.15 17.34
C SER A 154 -7.02 -3.90 16.54
N PHE A 155 -6.08 -4.55 17.23
CA PHE A 155 -5.07 -5.46 16.71
C PHE A 155 -5.56 -6.92 16.69
N LEU A 156 -6.72 -7.23 17.25
CA LEU A 156 -7.25 -8.59 17.40
C LEU A 156 -7.97 -9.10 16.15
N ASN A 157 -8.40 -8.21 15.25
CA ASN A 157 -9.22 -8.53 14.08
C ASN A 157 -8.42 -9.09 12.88
N ASN A 158 -7.39 -9.92 13.14
CA ASN A 158 -6.71 -10.78 12.15
C ASN A 158 -6.19 -10.11 10.85
N SER A 159 -5.88 -8.82 10.86
CA SER A 159 -5.31 -8.10 9.70
C SER A 159 -3.79 -8.27 9.58
N ASN A 160 -3.17 -9.28 10.19
CA ASN A 160 -1.70 -9.43 10.17
C ASN A 160 -1.13 -10.11 8.91
N LEU A 161 -1.97 -10.43 7.90
CA LEU A 161 -1.54 -11.25 6.77
C LEU A 161 -0.44 -10.60 5.92
N TYR A 162 -0.30 -9.27 5.94
CA TYR A 162 0.62 -8.54 5.07
C TYR A 162 1.73 -7.75 5.80
N PHE A 163 1.82 -7.87 7.12
CA PHE A 163 2.94 -7.32 7.90
C PHE A 163 4.24 -8.16 7.82
N ARG A 164 4.22 -9.29 7.08
CA ARG A 164 5.27 -10.32 7.14
C ARG A 164 6.64 -9.87 6.63
N ASP A 165 6.72 -8.87 5.76
CA ASP A 165 7.91 -8.68 4.92
C ASP A 165 8.59 -7.30 5.00
N TRP A 166 8.24 -6.46 5.98
CA TRP A 166 8.69 -5.06 5.99
C TRP A 166 10.05 -4.81 6.68
N ASP A 167 10.62 -5.78 7.40
CA ASP A 167 11.72 -5.53 8.34
C ASP A 167 13.13 -5.71 7.73
N HIS A 168 13.39 -5.12 6.56
CA HIS A 168 14.70 -5.20 5.89
C HIS A 168 15.37 -3.84 5.60
N GLY A 169 14.81 -2.71 6.07
CA GLY A 169 15.36 -1.35 5.85
C GLY A 169 15.99 -0.69 7.08
N ALA A 170 17.01 0.15 6.86
CA ALA A 170 17.98 0.65 7.84
C ALA A 170 17.43 1.41 9.07
N SER A 171 17.91 0.97 10.25
CA SER A 171 17.86 1.60 11.59
C SER A 171 16.49 1.90 12.23
N ALA A 172 16.36 1.55 13.52
CA ALA A 172 15.20 1.85 14.36
C ALA A 172 14.90 3.36 14.55
N GLU A 173 15.76 4.25 14.05
CA GLU A 173 15.55 5.71 14.13
C GLU A 173 14.59 6.22 13.07
N TYR A 174 14.64 5.70 11.84
CA TYR A 174 13.76 6.14 10.73
C TYR A 174 12.37 5.51 10.76
N ASN A 175 12.11 4.60 11.70
CA ASN A 175 10.81 3.95 11.85
C ASN A 175 9.94 4.64 12.92
N LYS A 176 10.32 5.82 13.41
CA LYS A 176 9.60 6.53 14.46
C LYS A 176 8.58 7.49 13.88
N ALA A 177 7.48 7.64 14.61
CA ALA A 177 6.46 8.63 14.38
C ALA A 177 6.12 9.34 15.70
N THR A 178 5.73 10.59 15.60
CA THR A 178 5.41 11.46 16.72
C THR A 178 3.95 11.82 16.65
N LEU A 179 3.21 11.58 17.73
CA LEU A 179 1.82 12.03 17.83
C LEU A 179 1.77 13.55 17.94
N SER A 180 0.96 14.18 17.09
CA SER A 180 0.65 15.61 17.13
C SER A 180 -0.82 15.83 17.48
N ARG A 181 -1.25 17.08 17.61
CA ARG A 181 -2.67 17.41 17.82
C ARG A 181 -3.55 17.12 16.60
N SER A 182 -2.95 17.09 15.41
CA SER A 182 -3.67 16.98 14.14
C SER A 182 -3.58 15.58 13.52
N GLY A 183 -2.81 14.66 14.12
CA GLY A 183 -2.55 13.35 13.53
C GLY A 183 -1.17 12.81 13.90
N LEU A 184 -0.73 11.78 13.17
CA LEU A 184 0.59 11.18 13.33
C LEU A 184 1.61 11.82 12.39
N SER A 185 2.68 12.39 12.96
CA SER A 185 3.77 12.99 12.20
C SER A 185 4.92 12.03 11.98
N PHE A 186 5.42 11.90 10.75
CA PHE A 186 6.52 11.01 10.40
C PHE A 186 7.18 11.42 9.09
N ASP A 187 8.39 10.89 8.85
CA ASP A 187 9.08 11.03 7.57
C ASP A 187 8.86 9.77 6.71
N CYS A 188 8.56 9.95 5.42
CA CYS A 188 8.24 8.83 4.53
C CYS A 188 8.47 9.19 3.06
N PRO A 189 8.98 8.25 2.24
CA PRO A 189 9.00 8.42 0.80
C PRO A 189 7.59 8.25 0.21
N GLY A 190 7.41 8.75 -1.01
CA GLY A 190 6.17 8.56 -1.75
C GLY A 190 6.28 8.99 -3.21
N ILE A 191 5.15 8.99 -3.89
CA ILE A 191 5.02 9.53 -5.25
C ILE A 191 3.86 10.51 -5.28
N LEU A 192 4.10 11.74 -5.70
CA LEU A 192 3.06 12.73 -5.97
C LEU A 192 2.41 12.43 -7.32
N LEU A 193 1.09 12.22 -7.35
CA LEU A 193 0.31 11.84 -8.54
C LEU A 193 -0.45 13.02 -9.19
N GLY A 194 -0.66 14.12 -8.45
CA GLY A 194 -1.46 15.26 -8.92
C GLY A 194 -2.92 15.19 -8.47
N LYS A 195 -3.83 15.94 -9.11
CA LYS A 195 -5.24 16.03 -8.69
C LYS A 195 -6.08 14.84 -9.19
N LEU A 196 -7.07 14.43 -8.40
CA LEU A 196 -8.04 13.40 -8.79
C LEU A 196 -9.11 14.02 -9.70
N SER A 197 -9.13 13.64 -10.99
CA SER A 197 -10.10 14.15 -11.97
C SER A 197 -11.18 13.13 -12.37
N ALA A 198 -11.02 11.86 -12.03
CA ALA A 198 -12.00 10.80 -12.30
C ALA A 198 -11.89 9.66 -11.30
N GLY A 199 -12.84 8.71 -11.33
CA GLY A 199 -12.81 7.55 -10.44
C GLY A 199 -11.56 6.68 -10.62
N LEU A 200 -10.93 6.29 -9.51
CA LEU A 200 -9.63 5.61 -9.49
C LEU A 200 -9.72 4.25 -8.79
N GLN A 201 -9.58 3.16 -9.54
CA GLN A 201 -9.56 1.78 -9.01
C GLN A 201 -8.21 1.10 -9.23
N SER A 202 -7.60 1.32 -10.38
CA SER A 202 -6.24 0.87 -10.67
C SER A 202 -5.59 1.81 -11.69
N PHE A 203 -4.27 1.95 -11.61
CA PHE A 203 -3.53 2.87 -12.47
C PHE A 203 -2.08 2.43 -12.64
N LEU A 204 -1.45 2.95 -13.68
CA LEU A 204 -0.02 2.85 -13.91
C LEU A 204 0.63 4.16 -13.45
N VAL A 205 1.73 4.06 -12.73
CA VAL A 205 2.54 5.23 -12.35
C VAL A 205 3.99 5.00 -12.71
N THR A 206 4.65 6.03 -13.20
CA THR A 206 6.10 6.06 -13.38
C THR A 206 6.70 7.30 -12.75
N THR A 207 7.95 7.19 -12.29
CA THR A 207 8.78 8.33 -11.87
C THR A 207 10.01 8.53 -12.77
N GLY A 208 10.15 7.71 -13.82
CA GLY A 208 11.24 7.72 -14.80
C GLY A 208 10.81 7.08 -16.13
N SER A 209 11.75 6.72 -17.00
CA SER A 209 11.41 6.13 -18.31
C SER A 209 11.22 4.61 -18.28
N ASP A 210 11.94 3.90 -17.40
CA ASP A 210 12.17 2.46 -17.59
C ASP A 210 11.39 1.56 -16.64
N VAL A 211 10.70 2.13 -15.65
CA VAL A 211 10.03 1.35 -14.61
C VAL A 211 8.63 1.89 -14.36
N TRP A 212 7.66 1.01 -14.57
CA TRP A 212 6.26 1.29 -14.31
C TRP A 212 5.78 0.52 -13.09
N TYR A 213 4.85 1.10 -12.35
CA TYR A 213 4.19 0.45 -11.24
C TYR A 213 2.71 0.39 -11.52
N HIS A 214 2.15 -0.81 -11.48
CA HIS A 214 0.70 -0.99 -11.46
C HIS A 214 0.23 -0.90 -10.01
N VAL A 215 -0.67 0.04 -9.74
CA VAL A 215 -1.24 0.31 -8.43
C VAL A 215 -2.71 -0.04 -8.47
N SER A 216 -3.17 -0.82 -7.49
CA SER A 216 -4.55 -1.28 -7.38
C SER A 216 -5.10 -0.87 -6.01
N CYS A 217 -6.15 -0.04 -6.02
CA CYS A 217 -6.86 0.42 -4.83
C CYS A 217 -7.59 -0.75 -4.15
N ARG A 218 -7.54 -0.81 -2.81
CA ARG A 218 -8.07 -1.92 -2.02
C ARG A 218 -8.90 -1.44 -0.84
N GLN A 219 -9.91 -2.23 -0.50
CA GLN A 219 -10.63 -2.15 0.76
C GLN A 219 -10.54 -3.49 1.47
N PHE A 220 -10.29 -3.47 2.78
CA PHE A 220 -10.11 -4.68 3.58
C PHE A 220 -11.32 -4.92 4.47
N ASP A 221 -11.84 -6.15 4.43
CA ASP A 221 -12.93 -6.63 5.29
C ASP A 221 -12.40 -7.40 6.53
N GLY A 222 -11.09 -7.31 6.79
CA GLY A 222 -10.40 -7.99 7.87
C GLY A 222 -9.63 -9.25 7.43
N GLN A 223 -9.96 -9.85 6.28
CA GLN A 223 -9.22 -11.01 5.76
C GLN A 223 -8.68 -10.80 4.34
N GLU A 224 -9.45 -10.17 3.44
CA GLU A 224 -9.06 -10.00 2.05
C GLU A 224 -9.10 -8.55 1.59
N GLY A 225 -8.16 -8.18 0.72
CA GLY A 225 -8.14 -6.88 0.05
C GLY A 225 -8.95 -6.92 -1.24
N ARG A 226 -10.21 -6.49 -1.20
CA ARG A 226 -11.09 -6.44 -2.37
C ARG A 226 -10.80 -5.18 -3.21
N PRO A 227 -10.96 -5.22 -4.55
CA PRO A 227 -10.85 -4.02 -5.38
C PRO A 227 -11.79 -2.91 -4.88
N PHE A 228 -11.27 -1.69 -4.79
CA PHE A 228 -12.02 -0.52 -4.34
C PHE A 228 -11.88 0.61 -5.37
N ARG A 229 -12.97 1.32 -5.69
CA ARG A 229 -12.93 2.47 -6.58
C ARG A 229 -13.10 3.74 -5.78
N ILE A 230 -12.09 4.60 -5.78
CA ILE A 230 -12.19 5.96 -5.26
C ILE A 230 -13.08 6.74 -6.22
N VAL A 231 -14.10 7.42 -5.72
CA VAL A 231 -14.96 8.31 -6.50
C VAL A 231 -14.67 9.74 -6.03
N PRO A 232 -14.31 10.68 -6.94
CA PRO A 232 -14.16 12.07 -6.56
C PRO A 232 -15.51 12.61 -6.08
N ASP A 233 -15.54 13.21 -4.90
CA ASP A 233 -16.71 13.92 -4.37
C ASP A 233 -16.54 15.44 -4.54
N GLN A 234 -17.64 16.18 -4.66
CA GLN A 234 -17.65 17.65 -4.76
C GLN A 234 -17.08 18.34 -3.50
N SER A 235 -16.93 17.60 -2.40
CA SER A 235 -16.27 18.06 -1.16
C SER A 235 -14.73 18.10 -1.25
N MET A 236 -14.11 17.67 -2.36
CA MET A 236 -12.66 17.54 -2.56
C MET A 236 -12.08 18.48 -3.66
N PRO A 237 -12.38 19.79 -3.70
CA PRO A 237 -12.09 20.59 -4.89
C PRO A 237 -10.59 20.92 -5.12
N ASP A 238 -9.70 20.75 -4.13
CA ASP A 238 -8.29 21.17 -4.27
C ASP A 238 -7.27 20.25 -3.59
N VAL A 239 -7.53 18.94 -3.60
CA VAL A 239 -6.67 17.96 -2.94
C VAL A 239 -5.78 17.24 -3.95
N SER A 240 -4.47 17.21 -3.69
CA SER A 240 -3.53 16.41 -4.49
C SER A 240 -3.48 14.98 -3.96
N LEU A 241 -3.15 14.02 -4.82
CA LEU A 241 -2.96 12.63 -4.45
C LEU A 241 -1.47 12.32 -4.31
N ALA A 242 -1.15 11.52 -3.30
CA ALA A 242 0.14 10.87 -3.21
C ALA A 242 0.00 9.39 -2.88
N LEU A 243 1.00 8.62 -3.31
CA LEU A 243 1.18 7.23 -2.97
C LEU A 243 2.29 7.14 -1.92
N LEU A 244 1.91 6.86 -0.67
CA LEU A 244 2.83 6.66 0.44
C LEU A 244 3.36 5.24 0.46
N ASN A 245 4.66 5.12 0.65
CA ASN A 245 5.35 3.84 0.57
C ASN A 245 6.20 3.51 1.79
N PRO A 246 6.38 2.21 2.09
CA PRO A 246 7.32 1.73 3.09
C PRO A 246 8.69 2.38 3.11
N THR A 247 9.23 2.46 1.93
CA THR A 247 10.62 2.53 1.54
C THR A 247 10.62 3.07 0.11
N PRO A 248 11.75 3.57 -0.37
CA PRO A 248 11.88 3.96 -1.76
C PRO A 248 11.49 2.81 -2.71
N PHE A 249 10.77 3.13 -3.79
CA PHE A 249 10.29 2.13 -4.75
C PHE A 249 11.44 1.32 -5.40
N ARG A 250 12.58 1.98 -5.67
CA ARG A 250 13.72 1.37 -6.33
C ARG A 250 14.43 0.30 -5.50
N GLU A 251 14.31 0.37 -4.17
CA GLU A 251 15.07 -0.49 -3.26
C GLU A 251 14.42 -1.88 -3.10
N ASP A 252 13.14 -2.00 -2.71
CA ASP A 252 12.63 -3.34 -2.32
C ASP A 252 12.39 -4.32 -3.48
N PHE A 253 12.04 -3.88 -4.69
CA PHE A 253 11.74 -4.81 -5.79
C PHE A 253 12.99 -5.48 -6.37
N THR A 254 14.18 -5.20 -5.81
CA THR A 254 15.42 -5.90 -6.13
C THR A 254 15.56 -7.21 -5.35
N THR A 255 14.73 -7.42 -4.33
CA THR A 255 14.75 -8.62 -3.47
C THR A 255 13.87 -9.74 -4.07
N PRO A 256 14.40 -10.95 -4.30
CA PRO A 256 13.62 -12.08 -4.81
C PRO A 256 12.44 -12.44 -3.88
N GLY A 257 11.23 -12.55 -4.44
CA GLY A 257 9.99 -12.91 -3.72
C GLY A 257 9.01 -11.75 -3.47
N PHE A 258 9.42 -10.50 -3.68
CA PHE A 258 8.53 -9.34 -3.58
C PHE A 258 7.78 -9.09 -4.90
N GLU A 259 6.66 -9.77 -5.11
CA GLU A 259 5.79 -9.55 -6.28
C GLU A 259 4.76 -8.43 -6.05
N THR A 260 4.45 -8.08 -4.80
CA THR A 260 3.42 -7.10 -4.44
C THR A 260 3.80 -6.34 -3.18
N ARG A 261 3.55 -5.02 -3.16
CA ARG A 261 3.81 -4.14 -2.01
C ARG A 261 2.52 -3.46 -1.54
N ILE A 262 2.35 -3.32 -0.23
CA ILE A 262 1.28 -2.50 0.34
C ILE A 262 1.74 -1.04 0.43
N SER A 263 0.90 -0.15 -0.08
CA SER A 263 1.06 1.30 -0.03
C SER A 263 -0.26 1.94 0.37
N LEU A 264 -0.24 3.24 0.69
CA LEU A 264 -1.46 4.02 0.93
C LEU A 264 -1.63 5.07 -0.15
N ILE A 265 -2.84 5.16 -0.69
CA ILE A 265 -3.24 6.31 -1.48
C ILE A 265 -3.81 7.32 -0.49
N VAL A 266 -3.18 8.50 -0.47
CA VAL A 266 -3.54 9.60 0.41
C VAL A 266 -3.94 10.83 -0.39
N ALA A 267 -4.90 11.55 0.16
CA ALA A 267 -5.25 12.89 -0.19
C ALA A 267 -4.34 13.85 0.60
N ILE A 268 -3.76 14.85 -0.05
CA ILE A 268 -2.75 15.73 0.56
C ILE A 268 -3.04 17.21 0.31
N VAL A 269 -2.69 18.02 1.31
CA VAL A 269 -2.58 19.47 1.26
C VAL A 269 -1.21 19.85 1.81
N ALA A 270 -0.50 20.75 1.12
CA ALA A 270 0.79 21.23 1.57
C ALA A 270 0.64 22.50 2.42
N GLU A 271 1.29 22.51 3.58
CA GLU A 271 1.35 23.67 4.49
C GLU A 271 2.51 24.60 4.12
N GLU A 272 2.46 25.85 4.61
CA GLU A 272 3.51 26.86 4.38
C GLU A 272 4.88 26.42 4.91
N ASP A 273 4.92 25.58 5.95
CA ASP A 273 6.14 25.04 6.55
C ASP A 273 6.73 23.85 5.78
N GLY A 274 6.09 23.44 4.67
CA GLY A 274 6.48 22.31 3.84
C GLY A 274 5.99 20.94 4.32
N THR A 275 5.21 20.87 5.40
CA THR A 275 4.58 19.62 5.86
C THR A 275 3.41 19.24 4.95
N PHE A 276 3.26 17.96 4.65
CA PHE A 276 2.08 17.43 3.97
C PHE A 276 1.05 16.93 4.99
N ILE A 277 -0.08 17.61 5.07
CA ILE A 277 -1.26 17.11 5.78
C ILE A 277 -1.94 16.11 4.87
N ALA A 278 -2.12 14.89 5.37
CA ALA A 278 -2.60 13.77 4.58
C ALA A 278 -3.81 13.11 5.23
N GLN A 279 -4.70 12.60 4.40
CA GLN A 279 -5.81 11.73 4.79
C GLN A 279 -5.75 10.44 3.97
N THR A 280 -5.89 9.29 4.63
CA THR A 280 -5.93 8.01 3.92
C THR A 280 -7.21 7.88 3.12
N LEU A 281 -7.11 7.71 1.80
CA LEU A 281 -8.25 7.39 0.93
C LEU A 281 -8.48 5.88 0.89
N CYS A 282 -7.43 5.12 0.58
CA CYS A 282 -7.48 3.66 0.66
C CYS A 282 -6.08 3.03 0.71
N PRO A 283 -5.96 1.83 1.27
CA PRO A 283 -4.84 0.94 0.99
C PRO A 283 -4.73 0.60 -0.50
N SER A 284 -3.53 0.25 -0.95
CA SER A 284 -3.28 -0.16 -2.33
C SER A 284 -2.21 -1.23 -2.43
N PHE A 285 -2.29 -2.03 -3.49
CA PHE A 285 -1.26 -2.97 -3.89
C PHE A 285 -0.48 -2.42 -5.06
N VAL A 286 0.85 -2.49 -4.96
CA VAL A 286 1.79 -1.99 -5.95
C VAL A 286 2.57 -3.17 -6.53
N PHE A 287 2.57 -3.27 -7.86
CA PHE A 287 3.29 -4.28 -8.63
C PHE A 287 4.28 -3.58 -9.56
N ARG A 288 5.55 -4.00 -9.55
CA ARG A 288 6.55 -3.46 -10.48
C ARG A 288 6.45 -4.14 -11.85
N LYS A 289 6.49 -3.33 -12.90
CA LYS A 289 6.43 -3.73 -14.31
C LYS A 289 7.64 -3.15 -15.05
N VAL A 290 8.48 -4.02 -15.60
CA VAL A 290 9.72 -3.63 -16.31
C VAL A 290 9.52 -3.63 -17.83
N GLY A 291 8.59 -4.43 -18.35
CA GLY A 291 8.32 -4.59 -19.78
C GLY A 291 6.94 -4.11 -20.20
N ILE A 292 6.51 -2.94 -19.72
CA ILE A 292 5.12 -2.47 -19.92
C ILE A 292 4.74 -2.36 -21.41
N GLU A 293 5.70 -2.09 -22.29
CA GLU A 293 5.51 -2.02 -23.74
C GLU A 293 5.07 -3.36 -24.35
N ALA A 294 5.61 -4.46 -23.83
CA ALA A 294 5.23 -5.80 -24.28
C ALA A 294 3.91 -6.26 -23.63
N GLU A 295 3.67 -5.84 -22.38
CA GLU A 295 2.48 -6.25 -21.62
C GLU A 295 1.22 -5.46 -21.99
N LEU A 296 1.36 -4.15 -22.25
CA LEU A 296 0.28 -3.21 -22.53
C LEU A 296 0.63 -2.28 -23.72
N PRO A 297 0.89 -2.82 -24.93
CA PRO A 297 1.35 -2.03 -26.07
C PRO A 297 0.37 -0.93 -26.49
N LEU A 298 -0.94 -1.18 -26.41
CA LEU A 298 -1.98 -0.21 -26.77
C LEU A 298 -1.99 1.00 -25.82
N VAL A 299 -1.85 0.72 -24.52
CA VAL A 299 -1.79 1.74 -23.45
C VAL A 299 -0.57 2.63 -23.67
N MET A 300 0.59 2.04 -23.98
CA MET A 300 1.83 2.80 -24.20
C MET A 300 1.82 3.62 -25.49
N LYS A 301 1.25 3.09 -26.58
CA LYS A 301 1.03 3.88 -27.81
C LYS A 301 0.13 5.08 -27.56
N THR A 302 -0.98 4.88 -26.85
CA THR A 302 -1.91 5.95 -26.43
C THR A 302 -1.20 7.00 -25.58
N TYR A 303 -0.45 6.55 -24.57
CA TYR A 303 0.34 7.42 -23.70
C TYR A 303 1.30 8.30 -24.49
N ARG A 304 2.05 7.73 -25.45
CA ARG A 304 2.97 8.50 -26.31
C ARG A 304 2.23 9.52 -27.17
N PHE A 305 1.10 9.13 -27.76
CA PHE A 305 0.26 10.03 -28.53
C PHE A 305 -0.14 11.28 -27.72
N PHE A 306 -0.77 11.09 -26.55
CA PHE A 306 -1.17 12.21 -25.71
C PHE A 306 0.01 13.02 -25.17
N ARG A 307 1.10 12.35 -24.79
CA ARG A 307 2.31 13.02 -24.30
C ARG A 307 2.84 13.99 -25.34
N THR A 308 3.04 13.56 -26.58
CA THR A 308 3.63 14.46 -27.57
C THR A 308 2.68 15.59 -27.96
N ILE A 309 1.41 15.27 -28.21
CA ILE A 309 0.40 16.26 -28.59
C ILE A 309 0.22 17.35 -27.52
N LEU A 310 0.33 17.02 -26.23
CA LEU A 310 0.17 18.00 -25.16
C LEU A 310 1.49 18.69 -24.77
N GLN A 311 2.65 18.04 -24.93
CA GLN A 311 3.96 18.62 -24.60
C GLN A 311 4.33 19.79 -25.53
N GLU A 312 3.98 19.72 -26.81
CA GLU A 312 4.20 20.79 -27.78
C GLU A 312 3.42 22.09 -27.50
N GLN A 313 2.64 22.18 -26.40
CA GLN A 313 1.87 23.41 -26.05
C GLN A 313 2.79 24.44 -25.38
N HIS A 314 3.91 23.99 -24.82
CA HIS A 314 4.83 24.82 -24.06
C HIS A 314 6.09 25.22 -24.86
N THR A 315 6.33 24.62 -26.02
CA THR A 315 7.44 24.95 -26.93
C THR A 315 6.92 25.69 -28.15
N SER A 316 6.49 26.93 -27.98
CA SER A 316 6.23 27.86 -29.08
C SER A 316 7.18 29.04 -28.95
N ASP A 317 8.43 28.81 -29.33
CA ASP A 317 9.35 29.79 -29.90
C ASP A 317 10.50 29.03 -30.57
N GLY A 318 10.38 28.78 -31.88
CA GLY A 318 11.47 28.20 -32.68
C GLY A 318 10.98 27.35 -33.84
N ASN A 319 11.18 27.88 -35.05
CA ASN A 319 11.12 27.17 -36.33
C ASN A 319 11.65 25.73 -36.26
N GLY A 320 10.89 24.79 -36.79
CA GLY A 320 11.34 23.41 -37.00
C GLY A 320 10.29 22.58 -37.70
N ASP A 321 10.41 22.52 -39.02
CA ASP A 321 9.65 21.71 -39.97
C ASP A 321 9.94 20.20 -39.80
N SER A 322 9.71 19.66 -38.60
CA SER A 322 9.99 18.26 -38.27
C SER A 322 9.19 17.76 -37.06
N ASP A 323 7.88 17.49 -37.23
CA ASP A 323 7.20 16.31 -36.62
C ASP A 323 5.70 16.16 -37.00
N SER A 324 5.29 16.59 -38.19
CA SER A 324 3.92 16.34 -38.71
C SER A 324 3.63 14.85 -39.01
N GLN A 325 4.57 13.96 -38.66
CA GLN A 325 4.49 12.50 -38.76
C GLN A 325 4.17 11.84 -37.41
N ILE A 326 3.74 12.61 -36.40
CA ILE A 326 3.13 12.03 -35.20
C ILE A 326 1.74 11.54 -35.57
N ASP A 327 1.73 10.23 -35.71
CA ASP A 327 1.13 9.50 -36.82
C ASP A 327 -0.38 9.37 -36.73
N VAL A 328 -1.07 9.47 -37.87
CA VAL A 328 -2.46 8.99 -37.99
C VAL A 328 -2.52 7.53 -37.51
N GLU A 329 -1.46 6.73 -37.72
CA GLU A 329 -1.30 5.38 -37.17
C GLU A 329 -1.35 5.30 -35.63
N ASN A 330 -0.81 6.29 -34.92
CA ASN A 330 -0.87 6.32 -33.44
C ASN A 330 -2.26 6.71 -32.94
N ALA A 331 -3.01 7.48 -33.72
CA ALA A 331 -4.37 7.86 -33.38
C ALA A 331 -5.32 6.64 -33.51
N TRP A 332 -5.13 5.73 -34.48
CA TRP A 332 -5.96 4.49 -34.62
C TRP A 332 -6.01 3.62 -33.34
N VAL A 333 -5.05 3.78 -32.44
CA VAL A 333 -4.90 3.08 -31.15
C VAL A 333 -5.89 3.59 -30.10
N LEU A 334 -6.48 4.77 -30.28
CA LEU A 334 -7.33 5.43 -29.30
C LEU A 334 -8.65 4.66 -29.04
N GLU A 335 -9.04 3.73 -29.91
CA GLU A 335 -10.33 3.01 -29.89
C GLU A 335 -11.56 3.94 -29.81
N ASP A 336 -11.37 5.25 -30.06
CA ASP A 336 -12.38 6.30 -30.02
C ASP A 336 -12.58 6.86 -31.44
N LYS A 337 -13.57 6.31 -32.14
CA LYS A 337 -13.85 6.68 -33.53
C LYS A 337 -14.24 8.16 -33.68
N CYS A 338 -14.82 8.75 -32.64
CA CYS A 338 -15.25 10.14 -32.65
C CYS A 338 -14.04 11.07 -32.59
N LEU A 339 -13.18 10.88 -31.59
CA LEU A 339 -11.93 11.63 -31.46
C LEU A 339 -11.05 11.45 -32.71
N MET A 340 -11.04 10.25 -33.30
CA MET A 340 -10.33 9.98 -34.55
C MET A 340 -10.80 10.82 -35.74
N GLY A 341 -12.11 10.85 -36.01
CA GLY A 341 -12.65 11.65 -37.10
C GLY A 341 -12.38 13.14 -36.89
N GLN A 342 -12.47 13.61 -35.65
CA GLN A 342 -12.19 15.00 -35.31
C GLN A 342 -10.70 15.34 -35.43
N TYR A 343 -9.81 14.43 -35.02
CA TYR A 343 -8.36 14.60 -35.16
C TYR A 343 -7.93 14.62 -36.63
N GLN A 344 -8.50 13.74 -37.47
CA GLN A 344 -8.23 13.79 -38.92
C GLN A 344 -8.68 15.11 -39.56
N ALA A 345 -9.77 15.70 -39.06
CA ALA A 345 -10.32 16.94 -39.61
C ALA A 345 -9.63 18.21 -39.08
N ARG A 346 -9.26 18.24 -37.78
CA ARG A 346 -8.83 19.45 -37.06
C ARG A 346 -7.47 19.31 -36.38
N GLY A 347 -6.82 18.15 -36.53
CA GLY A 347 -5.54 17.83 -35.91
C GLY A 347 -5.60 17.96 -34.40
N ARG A 348 -4.50 18.47 -33.85
CA ARG A 348 -4.26 18.70 -32.42
C ARG A 348 -5.40 19.41 -31.68
N VAL A 349 -6.09 20.36 -32.32
CA VAL A 349 -7.15 21.16 -31.68
C VAL A 349 -8.26 20.27 -31.13
N ALA A 350 -8.62 19.20 -31.85
CA ALA A 350 -9.64 18.24 -31.41
C ALA A 350 -9.28 17.50 -30.11
N VAL A 351 -7.99 17.18 -29.93
CA VAL A 351 -7.49 16.49 -28.73
C VAL A 351 -7.54 17.43 -27.53
N VAL A 352 -7.13 18.68 -27.70
CA VAL A 352 -7.13 19.69 -26.64
C VAL A 352 -8.55 19.96 -26.14
N GLU A 353 -9.52 20.09 -27.06
CA GLU A 353 -10.93 20.26 -26.70
C GLU A 353 -11.49 19.05 -25.91
N HIS A 354 -11.13 17.82 -26.30
CA HIS A 354 -11.57 16.60 -25.64
C HIS A 354 -11.05 16.44 -24.21
N VAL A 355 -9.83 16.91 -23.94
CA VAL A 355 -9.25 16.80 -22.58
C VAL A 355 -9.68 17.94 -21.66
N GLN A 356 -10.02 19.11 -22.22
CA GLN A 356 -10.39 20.32 -21.46
C GLN A 356 -11.88 20.48 -21.16
N SER A 357 -12.76 19.69 -21.78
CA SER A 357 -14.22 19.89 -21.68
C SER A 357 -14.90 18.90 -20.71
N PRO A 358 -15.04 19.19 -19.40
CA PRO A 358 -16.01 18.53 -18.54
C PRO A 358 -17.40 19.15 -18.81
N GLY A 359 -17.98 18.88 -19.99
CA GLY A 359 -19.26 19.45 -20.42
C GLY A 359 -20.40 18.44 -20.43
N SER A 360 -21.42 18.69 -19.58
CA SER A 360 -22.75 18.06 -19.45
C SER A 360 -22.86 16.55 -19.71
N ASP A 361 -23.08 15.81 -18.61
CA ASP A 361 -23.71 14.49 -18.33
C ASP A 361 -24.41 13.68 -19.45
N HIS A 362 -23.93 13.74 -20.69
CA HIS A 362 -24.49 13.08 -21.87
C HIS A 362 -23.43 12.17 -22.49
N GLY A 363 -23.07 11.15 -21.71
CA GLY A 363 -23.04 9.75 -22.17
C GLY A 363 -21.87 9.25 -23.02
N GLU A 364 -21.13 10.06 -23.77
CA GLU A 364 -20.10 9.52 -24.71
C GLU A 364 -18.79 10.30 -24.79
N TYR A 365 -18.75 11.59 -24.41
CA TYR A 365 -17.57 12.46 -24.63
C TYR A 365 -16.61 12.59 -23.44
N LEU A 366 -16.96 12.02 -22.28
CA LEU A 366 -16.14 12.10 -21.07
C LEU A 366 -14.99 11.07 -21.04
N LEU A 367 -14.83 10.29 -22.11
CA LEU A 367 -13.86 9.20 -22.19
C LEU A 367 -12.44 9.63 -21.86
N TRP A 368 -12.02 10.87 -22.14
CA TRP A 368 -10.66 11.37 -21.89
C TRP A 368 -10.59 12.58 -20.96
N ALA A 369 -11.72 12.92 -20.33
CA ALA A 369 -11.83 14.09 -19.47
C ALA A 369 -10.88 14.00 -18.28
N GLY A 370 -10.17 15.09 -17.99
CA GLY A 370 -9.20 15.13 -16.90
C GLY A 370 -7.79 14.67 -17.28
N THR A 371 -7.56 14.28 -18.53
CA THR A 371 -6.21 14.16 -19.08
C THR A 371 -5.53 15.52 -19.11
N THR A 372 -4.32 15.64 -18.58
CA THR A 372 -3.65 16.94 -18.46
C THR A 372 -2.13 16.83 -18.49
N MET A 373 -1.47 17.89 -18.96
CA MET A 373 -0.03 18.11 -18.80
C MET A 373 0.19 19.21 -17.78
N LEU A 374 0.76 18.86 -16.62
CA LEU A 374 1.11 19.82 -15.58
C LEU A 374 2.61 19.76 -15.31
N ASN A 375 3.32 20.88 -15.50
CA ASN A 375 4.77 20.96 -15.32
C ASN A 375 5.54 19.89 -16.10
N GLY A 376 5.10 19.62 -17.35
CA GLY A 376 5.72 18.61 -18.21
C GLY A 376 5.41 17.15 -17.85
N ARG A 377 4.46 16.91 -16.93
CA ARG A 377 4.02 15.57 -16.53
C ARG A 377 2.61 15.25 -16.99
N LEU A 378 2.45 14.08 -17.58
CA LEU A 378 1.17 13.58 -18.09
C LEU A 378 0.37 12.87 -16.99
N CYS A 379 -0.88 13.29 -16.82
CA CYS A 379 -1.94 12.51 -16.21
C CYS A 379 -2.90 12.10 -17.34
N LEU A 380 -2.98 10.81 -17.65
CA LEU A 380 -3.89 10.27 -18.66
C LEU A 380 -5.05 9.58 -17.96
N VAL A 381 -6.26 10.03 -18.28
CA VAL A 381 -7.48 9.53 -17.68
C VAL A 381 -8.37 8.99 -18.78
N ARG A 382 -8.81 7.74 -18.64
CA ARG A 382 -9.82 7.18 -19.53
C ARG A 382 -10.73 6.19 -18.83
N GLU A 383 -12.03 6.34 -19.01
CA GLU A 383 -12.97 5.34 -18.53
C GLU A 383 -12.71 3.97 -19.19
N GLY A 384 -12.69 2.92 -18.37
CA GLY A 384 -12.46 1.54 -18.83
C GLY A 384 -10.99 1.16 -19.11
N MET A 385 -10.04 2.09 -19.03
CA MET A 385 -8.60 1.84 -19.13
C MET A 385 -7.90 2.12 -17.79
N HIS A 386 -6.70 1.59 -17.60
CA HIS A 386 -5.84 2.03 -16.50
C HIS A 386 -5.47 3.51 -16.68
N ASN A 387 -5.78 4.35 -15.69
CA ASN A 387 -5.25 5.71 -15.63
C ASN A 387 -3.71 5.65 -15.59
N ILE A 388 -3.04 6.65 -16.15
CA ILE A 388 -1.57 6.70 -16.20
C ILE A 388 -1.10 8.00 -15.56
N PHE A 389 -0.15 7.91 -14.65
CA PHE A 389 0.42 9.05 -13.94
C PHE A 389 1.93 9.12 -14.12
N GLU A 390 2.42 10.25 -14.61
CA GLU A 390 3.80 10.64 -14.43
C GLU A 390 3.95 11.33 -13.07
N GLY A 391 4.43 10.57 -12.10
CA GLY A 391 4.57 11.01 -10.73
C GLY A 391 5.88 11.74 -10.44
N SER A 392 5.92 12.38 -9.28
CA SER A 392 7.16 12.96 -8.71
C SER A 392 7.62 12.12 -7.53
N GLU A 393 8.88 11.69 -7.50
CA GLU A 393 9.41 11.08 -6.27
C GLU A 393 9.42 12.11 -5.14
N ILE A 394 8.88 11.71 -4.00
CA ILE A 394 8.94 12.45 -2.74
C ILE A 394 10.08 11.82 -1.92
N PRO A 395 11.05 12.63 -1.45
CA PRO A 395 12.22 12.11 -0.73
C PRO A 395 11.82 11.51 0.61
N SER A 396 12.59 10.54 1.12
CA SER A 396 12.32 9.86 2.40
C SER A 396 12.29 10.77 3.62
N ARG A 397 12.80 12.00 3.51
CA ARG A 397 12.86 13.02 4.57
C ARG A 397 11.65 13.96 4.54
N GLN A 398 10.72 13.78 3.61
CA GLN A 398 9.50 14.58 3.57
C GLN A 398 8.69 14.31 4.83
N ARG A 399 8.29 15.39 5.51
CA ARG A 399 7.44 15.32 6.69
C ARG A 399 5.97 15.22 6.29
N TRP A 400 5.29 14.28 6.92
CA TRP A 400 3.86 14.04 6.78
C TRP A 400 3.17 14.22 8.12
N CYS A 401 1.91 14.63 8.10
CA CYS A 401 0.98 14.53 9.22
C CYS A 401 -0.27 13.81 8.72
N LEU A 402 -0.48 12.57 9.16
CA LEU A 402 -1.62 11.75 8.73
C LEU A 402 -2.73 11.83 9.78
N ASP A 403 -3.92 12.29 9.38
CA ASP A 403 -5.15 12.17 10.17
C ASP A 403 -5.62 10.71 10.24
#